data_AF-A0A4U1D3R3-F1
#
_entry.id   AF-A0A4U1D3R3-F1
#
_cell.length_a   1.000
_cell.length_b   1.000
_cell.length_c   1.000
_cell.angle_alpha   90.00
_cell.angle_beta   90.00
_cell.angle_gamma   90.00
#
_symmetry.space_group_name_H-M   'P 1'
#
loop_
_entity.id
_entity.type
_entity.pdbx_description
1 polymer ?
#
loop_
_entity_poly.entity_id
_entity_poly.type
_entity_poly.pdbx_seq_one_letter_code
_entity_poly.pdbx_strand_id
1 'polypeptide(L)'
;MKISLAMIVKNAETTINKCLESVQGIVDEMVIVDTGSTDQTISVIKKYSNVLLYDFNWCDDFSKARNYAIEQTTGDYILVLDSDEYITSGTRVELESVMSQNKIGRILICSDFKKENQIYQAKEYVSRFFPRETRFIGAIHEQLDSNKPRVKLDLMVNHSGYFETNKSKRNIPILLNEVMQNPTDPYYLFQLGKVLRIEKQYERAFQLLRKSYDLVPKNAPYYEELVVEVINCGKECGKEEVLEVIMQNDEILINVSDFHFAKGLYYLDYCLVFSDKAVNYIQKIEDSFLTCLRLNNQTHIEYLQGSSTFLPAYNLGVYYEVTSNVEKALYYYQLSSKYGYCLAEKRLEKLFI
;
A
#
# COMPACT_ATOMS: atom_id res chain seq x y z
N MET A 1 28.80 10.31 -14.57
CA MET A 1 27.40 10.24 -15.01
C MET A 1 26.60 11.26 -14.21
N LYS A 2 25.59 11.89 -14.80
CA LYS A 2 24.72 12.89 -14.18
C LYS A 2 23.40 12.27 -13.70
N ILE A 3 22.85 12.80 -12.62
CA ILE A 3 21.55 12.43 -12.06
C ILE A 3 20.60 13.61 -12.18
N SER A 4 19.44 13.38 -12.80
CA SER A 4 18.34 14.35 -12.84
C SER A 4 17.21 13.90 -11.92
N LEU A 5 16.66 14.83 -11.14
CA LEU A 5 15.33 14.67 -10.58
C LEU A 5 14.29 14.95 -11.69
N ALA A 6 13.35 14.04 -11.88
CA ALA A 6 12.14 14.28 -12.68
C ALA A 6 10.91 14.18 -11.77
N MET A 7 10.13 15.25 -11.72
CA MET A 7 8.96 15.35 -10.84
C MET A 7 7.76 15.91 -11.59
N ILE A 8 6.58 15.37 -11.30
CA ILE A 8 5.30 15.99 -11.65
C ILE A 8 4.71 16.61 -10.40
N VAL A 9 4.05 17.76 -10.53
CA VAL A 9 3.47 18.47 -9.39
C VAL A 9 2.08 19.03 -9.71
N LYS A 10 1.24 19.09 -8.68
CA LYS A 10 -0.03 19.82 -8.67
C LYS A 10 -0.41 20.19 -7.25
N ASN A 11 -0.58 21.48 -6.98
CA ASN A 11 -1.05 21.99 -5.69
C ASN A 11 -0.27 21.44 -4.48
N ALA A 12 1.04 21.67 -4.46
CA ALA A 12 1.99 21.18 -3.48
C ALA A 12 2.71 22.30 -2.72
N GLU A 13 2.10 23.49 -2.57
CA GLU A 13 2.75 24.66 -1.96
C GLU A 13 3.31 24.41 -0.55
N THR A 14 2.71 23.47 0.19
CA THR A 14 3.09 23.12 1.57
C THR A 14 4.18 22.04 1.66
N THR A 15 4.38 21.24 0.61
CA THR A 15 5.30 20.09 0.66
C THR A 15 6.52 20.24 -0.25
N ILE A 16 6.37 20.92 -1.39
CA ILE A 16 7.39 20.98 -2.44
C ILE A 16 8.72 21.54 -1.95
N ASN A 17 8.70 22.53 -1.05
CA ASN A 17 9.91 23.16 -0.53
C ASN A 17 10.82 22.13 0.17
N LYS A 18 10.24 21.30 1.03
CA LYS A 18 10.96 20.27 1.79
C LYS A 18 11.52 19.19 0.88
N CYS A 19 10.78 18.80 -0.16
CA CYS A 19 11.24 17.86 -1.16
C CYS A 19 12.48 18.40 -1.89
N LEU A 20 12.38 19.61 -2.45
CA LEU A 20 13.47 20.22 -3.23
C LEU A 20 14.72 20.49 -2.40
N GLU A 21 14.57 20.89 -1.13
CA GLU A 21 15.69 21.02 -0.20
C GLU A 21 16.40 19.67 0.03
N SER A 22 15.64 18.57 0.18
CA SER A 22 16.21 17.25 0.49
C SER A 22 17.04 16.63 -0.62
N VAL A 23 16.85 17.06 -1.87
CA VAL A 23 17.60 16.54 -3.03
C VAL A 23 18.81 17.41 -3.39
N GLN A 24 18.98 18.57 -2.75
CA GLN A 24 20.13 19.44 -3.01
C GLN A 24 21.44 18.72 -2.65
N GLY A 25 22.39 18.72 -3.59
CA GLY A 25 23.65 17.99 -3.45
C GLY A 25 23.57 16.49 -3.74
N ILE A 26 22.37 15.94 -4.00
CA ILE A 26 22.18 14.56 -4.46
C ILE A 26 22.06 14.52 -5.98
N VAL A 27 21.29 15.44 -6.57
CA VAL A 27 21.04 15.51 -8.01
C VAL A 27 21.78 16.68 -8.66
N ASP A 28 22.11 16.54 -9.95
CA ASP A 28 22.80 17.57 -10.75
C ASP A 28 21.81 18.53 -11.44
N GLU A 29 20.58 18.08 -11.66
CA GLU A 29 19.53 18.80 -12.37
C GLU A 29 18.17 18.49 -11.73
N MET A 30 17.28 19.48 -11.68
CA MET A 30 15.90 19.30 -11.23
C MET A 30 14.93 19.74 -12.32
N VAL A 31 14.19 18.79 -12.88
CA VAL A 31 13.09 19.04 -13.80
C VAL A 31 11.77 18.84 -13.06
N ILE A 32 10.94 19.88 -13.08
CA ILE A 32 9.60 19.85 -12.51
C ILE A 32 8.59 20.15 -13.61
N VAL A 33 7.57 19.31 -13.70
CA VAL A 33 6.44 19.47 -14.61
C VAL A 33 5.19 19.80 -13.80
N ASP A 34 4.65 21.00 -13.98
CA ASP A 34 3.36 21.38 -13.42
C ASP A 34 2.21 20.82 -14.25
N THR A 35 1.22 20.22 -13.59
CA THR A 35 0.04 19.61 -14.22
C THR A 35 -1.24 20.41 -13.98
N GLY A 36 -1.09 21.72 -13.79
CA GLY A 36 -2.19 22.67 -13.56
C GLY A 36 -2.38 23.00 -12.09
N SER A 37 -1.33 23.48 -11.42
CA SER A 37 -1.44 24.07 -10.07
C SER A 37 -2.21 25.38 -10.11
N THR A 38 -3.01 25.61 -9.07
CA THR A 38 -3.82 26.81 -8.87
C THR A 38 -3.47 27.55 -7.57
N ASP A 39 -2.58 26.97 -6.76
CA ASP A 39 -2.07 27.53 -5.51
C ASP A 39 -0.68 28.17 -5.72
N GLN A 40 0.08 28.40 -4.65
CA GLN A 40 1.39 29.04 -4.73
C GLN A 40 2.54 28.10 -5.12
N THR A 41 2.28 26.87 -5.55
CA THR A 41 3.30 25.88 -5.93
C THR A 41 4.33 26.44 -6.89
N ILE A 42 3.87 27.05 -7.99
CA ILE A 42 4.76 27.62 -9.02
C ILE A 42 5.61 28.76 -8.45
N SER A 43 5.00 29.63 -7.63
CA SER A 43 5.68 30.73 -6.95
C SER A 43 6.78 30.23 -5.99
N VAL A 44 6.56 29.10 -5.33
CA VAL A 44 7.57 28.46 -4.45
C VAL A 44 8.70 27.87 -5.30
N ILE A 45 8.38 27.13 -6.36
CA ILE A 45 9.37 26.50 -7.25
C ILE A 45 10.30 27.54 -7.89
N LYS A 46 9.75 28.67 -8.35
CA LYS A 46 10.53 29.74 -9.01
C LYS A 46 11.60 30.39 -8.12
N LYS A 47 11.59 30.14 -6.80
CA LYS A 47 12.66 30.59 -5.90
C LYS A 47 13.95 29.78 -6.06
N TYR A 48 13.87 28.60 -6.66
CA TYR A 48 15.01 27.71 -6.89
C TYR A 48 15.61 28.00 -8.26
N SER A 49 16.84 28.53 -8.29
CA SER A 49 17.53 28.90 -9.53
C SER A 49 17.99 27.72 -10.39
N ASN A 50 18.05 26.52 -9.79
CA ASN A 50 18.49 25.28 -10.41
C ASN A 50 17.32 24.33 -10.78
N VAL A 51 16.10 24.85 -10.80
CA VAL A 51 14.92 24.11 -11.27
C VAL A 51 14.54 24.55 -12.68
N LEU A 52 14.36 23.56 -13.56
CA LEU A 52 13.72 23.71 -14.85
C LEU A 52 12.23 23.39 -14.71
N LEU A 53 11.39 24.40 -14.85
CA LEU A 53 9.94 24.27 -14.73
C LEU A 53 9.29 24.20 -16.11
N TYR A 54 8.44 23.19 -16.32
CA TYR A 54 7.66 22.99 -17.54
C TYR A 54 6.18 22.81 -17.20
N ASP A 55 5.32 23.09 -18.17
CA ASP A 55 3.89 22.84 -18.06
C ASP A 55 3.50 21.58 -18.85
N PHE A 56 2.54 20.83 -18.34
CA PHE A 56 1.92 19.70 -19.01
C PHE A 56 0.40 19.73 -18.82
N ASN A 57 -0.34 19.71 -19.92
CA ASN A 57 -1.80 19.65 -19.85
C ASN A 57 -2.24 18.27 -19.36
N TRP A 58 -2.80 18.22 -18.14
CA TRP A 58 -3.26 16.97 -17.53
C TRP A 58 -4.24 16.22 -18.45
N CYS A 59 -3.95 14.96 -18.72
CA CYS A 59 -4.70 14.11 -19.65
C CYS A 59 -5.11 12.77 -19.03
N ASP A 60 -5.31 12.75 -17.71
CA ASP A 60 -5.74 11.57 -16.95
C ASP A 60 -4.77 10.38 -17.06
N ASP A 61 -3.48 10.67 -17.21
CA ASP A 61 -2.42 9.70 -17.46
C ASP A 61 -1.12 10.13 -16.76
N PHE A 62 -0.80 9.50 -15.63
CA PHE A 62 0.39 9.79 -14.85
C PHE A 62 1.67 9.43 -15.62
N SER A 63 1.67 8.30 -16.34
CA SER A 63 2.81 7.85 -17.14
C SER A 63 3.21 8.89 -18.17
N LYS A 64 2.24 9.48 -18.89
CA LYS A 64 2.54 10.54 -19.87
C LYS A 64 3.16 11.77 -19.21
N ALA A 65 2.63 12.22 -18.07
CA ALA A 65 3.19 13.37 -17.36
C ALA A 65 4.62 13.08 -16.84
N ARG A 66 4.87 11.89 -16.28
CA ARG A 66 6.20 11.49 -15.81
C ARG A 66 7.19 11.30 -16.95
N ASN A 67 6.76 10.68 -18.04
CA ASN A 67 7.60 10.48 -19.23
C ASN A 67 7.95 11.83 -19.87
N TYR A 68 7.01 12.78 -19.92
CA TYR A 68 7.30 14.14 -20.35
C TYR A 68 8.34 14.82 -19.45
N ALA A 69 8.25 14.67 -18.12
CA ALA A 69 9.27 15.16 -17.20
C ALA A 69 10.65 14.52 -17.48
N ILE A 70 10.71 13.20 -17.69
CA ILE A 70 11.93 12.49 -18.04
C ILE A 70 12.54 13.00 -19.36
N GLU A 71 11.71 13.28 -20.37
CA GLU A 71 12.16 13.78 -21.67
C GLU A 71 12.90 15.12 -21.56
N GLN A 72 12.48 16.00 -20.65
CA GLN A 72 13.13 17.30 -20.43
C GLN A 72 14.45 17.22 -19.66
N THR A 73 14.77 16.07 -19.04
CA THR A 73 16.04 15.90 -18.30
C THR A 73 17.23 15.76 -19.24
N THR A 74 18.43 16.08 -18.76
CA THR A 74 19.70 15.86 -19.45
C THR A 74 20.61 14.83 -18.78
N GLY A 75 20.24 14.33 -17.60
CA GLY A 75 21.00 13.35 -16.83
C GLY A 75 21.06 11.96 -17.47
N ASP A 76 22.04 11.16 -17.08
CA ASP A 76 22.15 9.76 -17.53
C ASP A 76 21.18 8.85 -16.77
N TYR A 77 20.86 9.24 -15.53
CA TYR A 77 19.94 8.55 -14.63
C TYR A 77 18.91 9.50 -14.06
N ILE A 78 17.73 8.95 -13.79
CA ILE A 78 16.57 9.66 -13.29
C ILE A 78 16.27 9.19 -11.87
N LEU A 79 16.18 10.16 -10.96
CA LEU A 79 15.47 10.01 -9.70
C LEU A 79 14.06 10.56 -9.87
N VAL A 80 13.05 9.79 -9.48
CA VAL A 80 11.66 10.26 -9.43
C VAL A 80 11.22 10.30 -7.97
N LEU A 81 10.70 11.46 -7.56
CA LEU A 81 10.04 11.66 -6.27
C LEU A 81 8.71 12.37 -6.49
N ASP A 82 7.76 12.13 -5.59
CA ASP A 82 6.55 12.91 -5.51
C ASP A 82 6.77 14.17 -4.64
N SER A 83 5.98 15.22 -4.86
CA SER A 83 6.20 16.52 -4.21
C SER A 83 5.99 16.53 -2.69
N ASP A 84 5.42 15.46 -2.13
CA ASP A 84 5.21 15.19 -0.71
C ASP A 84 6.19 14.16 -0.13
N GLU A 85 7.15 13.70 -0.93
CA GLU A 85 8.26 12.83 -0.56
C GLU A 85 9.55 13.66 -0.32
N TYR A 86 10.36 13.30 0.68
CA TYR A 86 11.67 13.93 0.90
C TYR A 86 12.69 12.93 1.45
N ILE A 87 13.94 13.03 1.01
CA ILE A 87 15.02 12.13 1.42
C ILE A 87 15.38 12.40 2.88
N THR A 88 15.43 11.36 3.71
CA THR A 88 15.77 11.43 5.14
C THR A 88 17.07 10.71 5.49
N SER A 89 17.48 9.75 4.66
CA SER A 89 18.75 9.02 4.79
C SER A 89 19.23 8.54 3.44
N GLY A 90 20.54 8.33 3.31
CA GLY A 90 21.21 7.97 2.08
C GLY A 90 21.92 9.14 1.45
N THR A 91 22.88 8.84 0.58
CA THR A 91 23.70 9.85 -0.10
C THR A 91 23.74 9.59 -1.60
N ARG A 92 24.29 10.54 -2.35
CA ARG A 92 24.57 10.35 -3.78
C ARG A 92 25.38 9.09 -4.08
N VAL A 93 26.30 8.69 -3.18
CA VAL A 93 27.16 7.50 -3.35
C VAL A 93 26.33 6.23 -3.50
N GLU A 94 25.22 6.12 -2.77
CA GLU A 94 24.30 4.98 -2.88
C GLU A 94 23.70 4.89 -4.29
N LEU A 95 23.31 6.03 -4.86
CA LEU A 95 22.79 6.10 -6.23
C LEU A 95 23.87 5.74 -7.26
N GLU A 96 25.08 6.27 -7.11
CA GLU A 96 26.21 6.00 -8.02
C GLU A 96 26.58 4.50 -8.09
N SER A 97 26.40 3.77 -6.98
CA SER A 97 26.62 2.32 -6.94
C SER A 97 25.72 1.56 -7.94
N VAL A 98 24.48 2.01 -8.13
CA VAL A 98 23.49 1.42 -9.04
C VAL A 98 23.77 1.82 -10.49
N MET A 99 24.19 3.07 -10.69
CA MET A 99 24.57 3.60 -12.01
C MET A 99 25.70 2.78 -12.63
N SER A 100 26.73 2.48 -11.84
CA SER A 100 27.90 1.71 -12.28
C SER A 100 27.55 0.29 -12.78
N GLN A 101 26.41 -0.25 -12.36
CA GLN A 101 25.95 -1.59 -12.69
C GLN A 101 24.82 -1.60 -13.75
N ASN A 102 24.40 -0.44 -14.25
CA ASN A 102 23.27 -0.29 -15.18
C ASN A 102 21.97 -0.94 -14.66
N LYS A 103 21.68 -0.76 -13.36
CA LYS A 103 20.52 -1.34 -12.67
C LYS A 103 19.44 -0.31 -12.35
N ILE A 104 18.29 -0.78 -11.86
CA ILE A 104 17.21 0.04 -11.29
C ILE A 104 17.31 0.00 -9.77
N GLY A 105 17.36 1.16 -9.14
CA GLY A 105 17.35 1.35 -7.70
C GLY A 105 15.92 1.41 -7.15
N ARG A 106 15.65 0.58 -6.14
CA ARG A 106 14.44 0.63 -5.32
C ARG A 106 14.74 1.38 -4.03
N ILE A 107 14.00 2.46 -3.81
CA ILE A 107 14.14 3.35 -2.64
C ILE A 107 13.11 2.94 -1.59
N LEU A 108 13.49 3.00 -0.31
CA LEU A 108 12.58 2.72 0.80
C LEU A 108 11.73 3.97 1.07
N ILE A 109 10.42 3.88 0.80
CA ILE A 109 9.44 4.92 1.11
C ILE A 109 8.79 4.59 2.45
N CYS A 110 8.86 5.53 3.40
CA CYS A 110 8.22 5.48 4.71
C CYS A 110 7.01 6.43 4.70
N SER A 111 5.81 5.88 4.73
CA SER A 111 4.56 6.65 4.73
C SER A 111 3.89 6.57 6.10
N ASP A 112 3.70 7.72 6.74
CA ASP A 112 2.94 7.78 7.97
C ASP A 112 1.44 7.86 7.64
N PHE A 113 0.61 7.08 8.33
CA PHE A 113 -0.85 7.15 8.22
C PHE A 113 -1.52 7.12 9.59
N LYS A 114 -2.74 7.68 9.70
CA LYS A 114 -3.48 7.79 10.95
C LYS A 114 -4.67 6.85 10.90
N LYS A 115 -4.79 5.97 11.90
CA LYS A 115 -5.96 5.10 12.08
C LYS A 115 -6.33 5.10 13.55
N GLU A 116 -7.61 5.29 13.87
CA GLU A 116 -8.12 5.25 15.26
C GLU A 116 -7.34 6.16 16.24
N ASN A 117 -6.95 7.36 15.80
CA ASN A 117 -6.13 8.31 16.55
C ASN A 117 -4.69 7.87 16.89
N GLN A 118 -4.19 6.80 16.28
CA GLN A 118 -2.78 6.40 16.36
C GLN A 118 -2.08 6.65 15.02
N ILE A 119 -0.79 6.98 15.08
CA ILE A 119 0.08 7.13 13.90
C ILE A 119 0.80 5.81 13.68
N TYR A 120 0.69 5.31 12.47
CA TYR A 120 1.32 4.09 11.98
C TYR A 120 2.24 4.44 10.82
N GLN A 121 3.21 3.57 10.51
CA GLN A 121 4.15 3.79 9.42
C GLN A 121 4.20 2.56 8.51
N ALA A 122 3.87 2.76 7.24
CA ALA A 122 4.05 1.78 6.18
C ALA A 122 5.43 1.97 5.52
N LYS A 123 6.08 0.86 5.15
CA LYS A 123 7.40 0.85 4.50
C LYS A 123 7.37 0.02 3.23
N GLU A 124 7.72 0.61 2.10
CA GLU A 124 7.72 -0.07 0.80
C GLU A 124 8.98 0.27 -0.02
N TYR A 125 9.52 -0.71 -0.73
CA TYR A 125 10.59 -0.48 -1.70
C TYR A 125 10.01 -0.22 -3.10
N VAL A 126 10.13 1.01 -3.60
CA VAL A 126 9.56 1.42 -4.90
C VAL A 126 10.69 1.72 -5.91
N SER A 127 10.52 1.32 -7.17
CA SER A 127 11.50 1.58 -8.23
C SER A 127 11.46 3.07 -8.62
N ARG A 128 12.41 3.84 -8.13
CA ARG A 128 12.42 5.32 -8.26
C ARG A 128 13.72 5.86 -8.86
N PHE A 129 14.74 5.03 -9.06
CA PHE A 129 16.02 5.44 -9.61
C PHE A 129 16.44 4.54 -10.78
N PHE A 130 16.60 5.09 -11.99
CA PHE A 130 16.73 4.27 -13.20
C PHE A 130 17.44 4.99 -14.36
N PRO A 131 17.98 4.26 -15.36
CA PRO A 131 18.55 4.84 -16.57
C PRO A 131 17.54 5.68 -17.36
N ARG A 132 17.98 6.82 -17.90
CA ARG A 132 17.10 7.80 -18.58
C ARG A 132 16.29 7.23 -19.74
N GLU A 133 16.72 6.18 -20.41
CA GLU A 133 15.95 5.54 -21.48
C GLU A 133 14.69 4.80 -21.00
N THR A 134 14.57 4.53 -19.70
CA THR A 134 13.43 3.80 -19.13
C THR A 134 12.18 4.69 -19.11
N ARG A 135 11.01 4.10 -19.38
CA ARG A 135 9.72 4.81 -19.40
C ARG A 135 8.70 4.14 -18.48
N PHE A 136 7.75 4.93 -18.01
CA PHE A 136 6.57 4.44 -17.32
C PHE A 136 5.48 4.01 -18.30
N ILE A 137 4.77 2.94 -17.94
CA ILE A 137 3.58 2.43 -18.64
C ILE A 137 2.39 2.32 -17.67
N GLY A 138 1.19 2.50 -18.22
CA GLY A 138 -0.08 2.50 -17.50
C GLY A 138 -0.49 3.88 -16.98
N ALA A 139 -1.73 4.30 -17.20
CA ALA A 139 -2.18 5.65 -16.87
C ALA A 139 -2.19 5.93 -15.36
N ILE A 140 -2.24 4.89 -14.52
CA ILE A 140 -2.22 4.95 -13.06
C ILE A 140 -1.61 3.67 -12.48
N HIS A 141 -1.00 3.76 -11.29
CA HIS A 141 -0.17 2.69 -10.73
C HIS A 141 0.94 2.24 -11.70
N GLU A 142 1.48 3.24 -12.38
CA GLU A 142 2.45 3.13 -13.45
C GLU A 142 3.69 2.31 -13.07
N GLN A 143 4.17 1.50 -14.00
CA GLN A 143 5.33 0.64 -13.83
C GLN A 143 6.43 1.03 -14.81
N LEU A 144 7.70 0.83 -14.42
CA LEU A 144 8.82 1.00 -15.34
C LEU A 144 8.85 -0.16 -16.35
N ASP A 145 8.78 0.17 -17.63
CA ASP A 145 8.95 -0.76 -18.75
C ASP A 145 10.43 -1.11 -18.92
N SER A 146 10.90 -2.08 -18.13
CA SER A 146 12.30 -2.52 -18.16
C SER A 146 12.52 -3.87 -17.48
N ASN A 147 13.30 -4.70 -18.15
CA ASN A 147 13.82 -5.98 -17.65
C ASN A 147 15.13 -5.84 -16.85
N LYS A 148 15.62 -4.61 -16.62
CA LYS A 148 16.86 -4.41 -15.86
C LYS A 148 16.72 -4.93 -14.42
N PRO A 149 17.79 -5.50 -13.84
CA PRO A 149 17.76 -5.96 -12.45
C PRO A 149 17.43 -4.81 -11.50
N ARG A 150 16.58 -5.10 -10.51
CA ARG A 150 16.18 -4.16 -9.46
C ARG A 150 16.95 -4.46 -8.18
N VAL A 151 17.56 -3.44 -7.57
CA VAL A 151 18.33 -3.56 -6.32
C VAL A 151 17.79 -2.61 -5.28
N LYS A 152 17.75 -3.05 -4.02
CA LYS A 152 17.38 -2.19 -2.90
C LYS A 152 18.54 -1.23 -2.61
N LEU A 153 18.23 0.05 -2.47
CA LEU A 153 19.16 1.08 -2.06
C LEU A 153 19.04 1.31 -0.55
N ASP A 154 20.15 1.68 0.08
CA ASP A 154 20.13 2.25 1.43
C ASP A 154 19.84 3.76 1.36
N LEU A 155 18.67 4.08 0.80
CA LEU A 155 18.16 5.43 0.67
C LEU A 155 16.71 5.43 1.14
N MET A 156 16.43 6.30 2.11
CA MET A 156 15.15 6.41 2.78
C MET A 156 14.50 7.72 2.41
N VAL A 157 13.21 7.64 2.08
CA VAL A 157 12.37 8.77 1.75
C VAL A 157 11.17 8.72 2.68
N ASN A 158 10.87 9.84 3.33
CA ASN A 158 9.62 9.97 4.05
C ASN A 158 8.57 10.61 3.14
N HIS A 159 7.36 10.09 3.22
CA HIS A 159 6.20 10.60 2.53
C HIS A 159 5.29 11.30 3.55
N SER A 160 5.25 12.63 3.48
CA SER A 160 4.52 13.52 4.40
C SER A 160 3.07 13.77 4.00
N GLY A 161 2.58 13.10 2.96
CA GLY A 161 1.25 13.31 2.41
C GLY A 161 0.19 13.34 3.52
N TYR A 162 -0.62 14.39 3.54
CA TYR A 162 -1.67 14.59 4.53
C TYR A 162 -2.47 13.30 4.72
N PHE A 163 -2.63 12.91 5.98
CA PHE A 163 -3.33 11.71 6.46
C PHE A 163 -4.71 11.47 5.85
N GLU A 164 -5.30 12.47 5.19
CA GLU A 164 -6.59 12.39 4.51
C GLU A 164 -6.57 13.19 3.21
N THR A 165 -6.32 12.52 2.09
CA THR A 165 -6.94 12.95 0.83
C THR A 165 -7.53 11.72 0.16
N ASN A 166 -8.86 11.65 0.12
CA ASN A 166 -9.55 10.65 -0.68
C ASN A 166 -9.24 10.94 -2.17
N LYS A 167 -8.21 10.29 -2.71
CA LYS A 167 -7.77 10.38 -4.11
C LYS A 167 -8.69 9.59 -5.06
N SER A 168 -9.69 8.86 -4.54
CA SER A 168 -10.58 7.99 -5.32
C SER A 168 -11.35 8.77 -6.39
N LYS A 169 -11.81 10.00 -6.11
CA LYS A 169 -12.53 10.83 -7.10
C LYS A 169 -11.73 11.06 -8.38
N ARG A 170 -10.40 11.21 -8.27
CA ARG A 170 -9.48 11.37 -9.39
C ARG A 170 -9.09 10.02 -10.01
N ASN A 171 -8.81 9.03 -9.16
CA ASN A 171 -8.23 7.76 -9.60
C ASN A 171 -9.26 6.82 -10.25
N ILE A 172 -10.53 6.82 -9.80
CA ILE A 172 -11.57 5.91 -10.30
C ILE A 172 -11.82 6.09 -11.80
N PRO A 173 -12.02 7.31 -12.35
CA PRO A 173 -12.22 7.47 -13.79
C PRO A 173 -11.08 6.89 -14.63
N ILE A 174 -9.83 7.08 -14.19
CA ILE A 174 -8.64 6.55 -14.86
C ILE A 174 -8.63 5.03 -14.84
N LEU A 175 -8.83 4.43 -13.66
CA LEU A 175 -8.90 2.98 -13.49
C LEU A 175 -10.06 2.35 -14.26
N LEU A 176 -11.21 3.03 -14.35
CA LEU A 176 -12.33 2.58 -15.16
C LEU A 176 -11.97 2.53 -16.63
N ASN A 177 -11.31 3.57 -17.15
CA ASN A 177 -10.84 3.57 -18.53
C ASN A 177 -9.82 2.46 -18.79
N GLU A 178 -8.87 2.24 -17.88
CA GLU A 178 -7.90 1.13 -17.98
C GLU A 178 -8.59 -0.25 -18.00
N VAL A 179 -9.55 -0.49 -17.11
CA VAL A 179 -10.33 -1.74 -17.11
C VAL A 179 -11.20 -1.87 -18.36
N MET A 180 -11.74 -0.76 -18.91
CA MET A 180 -12.50 -0.81 -20.16
C MET A 180 -11.63 -1.18 -21.36
N GLN A 181 -10.40 -0.68 -21.42
CA GLN A 181 -9.45 -0.99 -22.49
C GLN A 181 -8.81 -2.38 -22.31
N ASN A 182 -8.60 -2.79 -21.07
CA ASN A 182 -7.91 -4.03 -20.68
C ASN A 182 -8.77 -4.88 -19.72
N PRO A 183 -9.93 -5.41 -20.17
CA PRO A 183 -10.95 -5.99 -19.28
C PRO A 183 -10.55 -7.31 -18.63
N THR A 184 -9.45 -7.93 -19.06
CA THR A 184 -8.91 -9.17 -18.53
C THR A 184 -7.53 -8.99 -17.89
N ASP A 185 -7.06 -7.76 -17.73
CA ASP A 185 -5.83 -7.51 -16.99
C ASP A 185 -6.11 -7.63 -15.48
N PRO A 186 -5.53 -8.64 -14.80
CA PRO A 186 -5.82 -8.87 -13.39
C PRO A 186 -5.34 -7.71 -12.49
N TYR A 187 -4.32 -6.95 -12.89
CA TYR A 187 -3.78 -5.87 -12.08
C TYR A 187 -4.72 -4.66 -12.07
N TYR A 188 -5.27 -4.26 -13.22
CA TYR A 188 -6.25 -3.15 -13.25
C TYR A 188 -7.55 -3.50 -12.54
N LEU A 189 -8.01 -4.76 -12.67
CA LEU A 189 -9.16 -5.26 -11.91
C LEU A 189 -8.92 -5.20 -10.40
N PHE A 190 -7.73 -5.61 -9.96
CA PHE A 190 -7.31 -5.52 -8.55
C PHE A 190 -7.28 -4.08 -8.03
N GLN A 191 -6.62 -3.17 -8.75
CA GLN A 191 -6.50 -1.76 -8.33
C GLN A 191 -7.87 -1.07 -8.26
N LEU A 192 -8.74 -1.28 -9.26
CA LEU A 192 -10.09 -0.73 -9.23
C LEU A 192 -10.92 -1.33 -8.09
N GLY A 193 -10.81 -2.64 -7.86
CA GLY A 193 -11.46 -3.34 -6.75
C GLY A 193 -11.11 -2.75 -5.38
N LYS A 194 -9.81 -2.52 -5.12
CA LYS A 194 -9.32 -1.91 -3.88
C LYS A 194 -9.91 -0.52 -3.64
N VAL A 195 -9.88 0.34 -4.65
CA VAL A 195 -10.40 1.71 -4.52
C VAL A 195 -11.92 1.69 -4.28
N LEU A 196 -12.66 0.83 -4.98
CA LEU A 196 -14.11 0.70 -4.77
C LEU A 196 -14.46 0.15 -3.38
N ARG A 197 -13.63 -0.74 -2.81
CA ARG A 197 -13.81 -1.21 -1.42
C ARG A 197 -13.63 -0.07 -0.41
N ILE A 198 -12.64 0.80 -0.61
CA ILE A 198 -12.42 2.00 0.23
C ILE A 198 -13.64 2.94 0.13
N GLU A 199 -14.22 3.10 -1.06
CA GLU A 199 -15.48 3.82 -1.28
C GLU A 199 -16.74 3.05 -0.84
N LYS A 200 -16.58 1.91 -0.16
CA LYS A 200 -17.66 1.04 0.36
C LYS A 200 -18.62 0.51 -0.71
N GLN A 201 -18.20 0.46 -1.97
CA GLN A 201 -18.94 -0.17 -3.07
C GLN A 201 -18.63 -1.68 -3.11
N TYR A 202 -18.93 -2.38 -2.01
CA TYR A 202 -18.43 -3.73 -1.75
C TYR A 202 -18.82 -4.76 -2.82
N GLU A 203 -20.07 -4.78 -3.29
CA GLU A 203 -20.51 -5.74 -4.31
C GLU A 203 -19.73 -5.58 -5.62
N ARG A 204 -19.55 -4.35 -6.10
CA ARG A 204 -18.80 -4.07 -7.32
C ARG A 204 -17.31 -4.36 -7.13
N ALA A 205 -16.76 -4.02 -5.96
CA ALA A 205 -15.39 -4.33 -5.61
C ALA A 205 -15.15 -5.84 -5.60
N PHE A 206 -16.03 -6.63 -4.97
CA PHE A 206 -15.91 -8.08 -4.90
C PHE A 206 -15.94 -8.74 -6.28
N GLN A 207 -16.84 -8.30 -7.18
CA GLN A 207 -16.89 -8.81 -8.55
C GLN A 207 -15.56 -8.61 -9.29
N LEU A 208 -14.95 -7.43 -9.17
CA LEU A 208 -13.67 -7.13 -9.81
C LEU A 208 -12.50 -7.88 -9.17
N LEU A 209 -12.45 -7.92 -7.83
CA LEU A 209 -11.41 -8.62 -7.08
C LEU A 209 -11.48 -10.13 -7.34
N ARG A 210 -12.67 -10.72 -7.41
CA ARG A 210 -12.85 -12.14 -7.75
C ARG A 210 -12.39 -12.41 -9.17
N LYS A 211 -12.78 -11.58 -10.14
CA LYS A 211 -12.31 -11.70 -11.53
C LYS A 211 -10.79 -11.57 -11.63
N SER A 212 -10.19 -10.65 -10.87
CA SER A 212 -8.73 -10.53 -10.77
C SER A 212 -8.10 -11.81 -10.23
N TYR A 213 -8.66 -12.36 -9.14
CA TYR A 213 -8.21 -13.61 -8.52
C TYR A 213 -8.24 -14.80 -9.49
N ASP A 214 -9.30 -14.90 -10.30
CA ASP A 214 -9.46 -16.00 -11.26
C ASP A 214 -8.45 -15.91 -12.43
N LEU A 215 -7.89 -14.72 -12.71
CA LEU A 215 -7.01 -14.45 -13.84
C LEU A 215 -5.53 -14.36 -13.46
N VAL A 216 -5.21 -14.03 -12.20
CA VAL A 216 -3.84 -13.72 -11.79
C VAL A 216 -2.99 -15.00 -11.62
N PRO A 217 -1.73 -15.00 -12.07
CA PRO A 217 -0.78 -16.05 -11.69
C PRO A 217 -0.47 -16.04 -10.19
N LYS A 218 -0.38 -17.23 -9.57
CA LYS A 218 -0.07 -17.38 -8.12
C LYS A 218 1.28 -16.78 -7.69
N ASN A 219 2.20 -16.61 -8.62
CA ASN A 219 3.51 -15.99 -8.38
C ASN A 219 3.52 -14.47 -8.63
N ALA A 220 2.36 -13.86 -8.91
CA ALA A 220 2.29 -12.42 -9.10
C ALA A 220 2.68 -11.68 -7.80
N PRO A 221 3.41 -10.55 -7.87
CA PRO A 221 3.89 -9.84 -6.68
C PRO A 221 2.80 -9.34 -5.73
N TYR A 222 1.55 -9.24 -6.20
CA TYR A 222 0.39 -8.77 -5.43
C TYR A 222 -0.61 -9.89 -5.13
N TYR A 223 -0.26 -11.16 -5.39
CA TYR A 223 -1.18 -12.30 -5.21
C TYR A 223 -1.66 -12.44 -3.77
N GLU A 224 -0.75 -12.36 -2.80
CA GLU A 224 -1.06 -12.49 -1.37
C GLU A 224 -2.04 -11.40 -0.92
N GLU A 225 -1.76 -10.15 -1.29
CA GLU A 225 -2.61 -9.00 -1.00
C GLU A 225 -3.98 -9.14 -1.67
N LEU A 226 -4.03 -9.59 -2.93
CA LEU A 226 -5.29 -9.81 -3.64
C LEU A 226 -6.17 -10.83 -2.92
N VAL A 227 -5.62 -11.95 -2.45
CA VAL A 227 -6.37 -12.97 -1.71
C VAL A 227 -6.97 -12.37 -0.43
N VAL A 228 -6.17 -11.60 0.32
CA VAL A 228 -6.63 -10.89 1.52
C VAL A 228 -7.77 -9.90 1.19
N GLU A 229 -7.63 -9.14 0.10
CA GLU A 229 -8.64 -8.18 -0.36
C GLU A 229 -9.95 -8.86 -0.80
N VAL A 230 -9.87 -10.02 -1.48
CA VAL A 230 -11.05 -10.82 -1.84
C VAL A 230 -11.78 -11.30 -0.59
N ILE A 231 -11.05 -11.83 0.41
CA ILE A 231 -11.64 -12.29 1.68
C ILE A 231 -12.32 -11.13 2.41
N ASN A 232 -11.60 -10.02 2.60
CA ASN A 232 -12.12 -8.85 3.30
C ASN A 232 -13.35 -8.27 2.58
N CYS A 233 -13.31 -8.15 1.26
CA CYS A 233 -14.44 -7.61 0.51
C CYS A 233 -15.64 -8.56 0.47
N GLY A 234 -15.40 -9.86 0.33
CA GLY A 234 -16.45 -10.86 0.32
C GLY A 234 -17.11 -11.03 1.69
N LYS A 235 -16.35 -10.84 2.78
CA LYS A 235 -16.86 -10.74 4.15
C LYS A 235 -17.91 -9.64 4.28
N GLU A 236 -17.59 -8.41 3.84
CA GLU A 236 -18.52 -7.27 3.88
C GLU A 236 -19.79 -7.51 3.05
N CYS A 237 -19.74 -8.41 2.07
CA CYS A 237 -20.87 -8.77 1.23
C CYS A 237 -21.60 -10.07 1.67
N GLY A 238 -21.12 -10.77 2.71
CA GLY A 238 -21.66 -12.06 3.13
C GLY A 238 -21.54 -13.17 2.07
N LYS A 239 -20.48 -13.16 1.25
CA LYS A 239 -20.28 -14.10 0.14
C LYS A 239 -19.76 -15.45 0.63
N GLU A 240 -20.50 -16.52 0.37
CA GLU A 240 -20.07 -17.89 0.70
C GLU A 240 -18.88 -18.35 -0.16
N GLU A 241 -18.73 -17.81 -1.38
CA GLU A 241 -17.66 -18.19 -2.32
C GLU A 241 -16.24 -17.91 -1.76
N VAL A 242 -16.12 -17.07 -0.73
CA VAL A 242 -14.85 -16.82 -0.04
C VAL A 242 -14.29 -18.07 0.64
N LEU A 243 -15.13 -19.02 1.05
CA LEU A 243 -14.67 -20.31 1.60
C LEU A 243 -13.78 -21.06 0.62
N GLU A 244 -14.13 -21.04 -0.67
CA GLU A 244 -13.33 -21.66 -1.73
C GLU A 244 -11.96 -20.99 -1.86
N VAL A 245 -11.93 -19.65 -1.84
CA VAL A 245 -10.69 -18.86 -1.88
C VAL A 245 -9.79 -19.21 -0.70
N ILE A 246 -10.35 -19.29 0.51
CA ILE A 246 -9.60 -19.66 1.71
C ILE A 246 -8.99 -21.07 1.56
N MET A 247 -9.79 -22.06 1.15
CA MET A 247 -9.34 -23.44 1.01
C MET A 247 -8.23 -23.59 -0.04
N GLN A 248 -8.33 -22.89 -1.17
CA GLN A 248 -7.33 -22.96 -2.26
C GLN A 248 -5.99 -22.32 -1.90
N ASN A 249 -5.94 -21.48 -0.86
CA ASN A 249 -4.77 -20.70 -0.49
C ASN A 249 -4.20 -21.06 0.89
N ASP A 250 -4.82 -21.99 1.62
CA ASP A 250 -4.44 -22.31 3.00
C ASP A 250 -2.99 -22.82 3.10
N GLU A 251 -2.55 -23.66 2.16
CA GLU A 251 -1.17 -24.15 2.09
C GLU A 251 -0.19 -23.10 1.54
N ILE A 252 -0.65 -22.31 0.56
CA ILE A 252 0.19 -21.33 -0.16
C ILE A 252 0.56 -20.17 0.77
N LEU A 253 -0.41 -19.71 1.55
CA LEU A 253 -0.31 -18.53 2.40
C LEU A 253 -0.17 -18.89 3.89
N ILE A 254 0.27 -20.11 4.20
CA ILE A 254 0.42 -20.63 5.58
C ILE A 254 1.32 -19.78 6.47
N ASN A 255 2.22 -19.01 5.86
CA ASN A 255 3.17 -18.13 6.56
C ASN A 255 2.77 -16.64 6.50
N VAL A 256 1.56 -16.31 6.03
CA VAL A 256 1.09 -14.92 5.86
C VAL A 256 0.05 -14.58 6.93
N SER A 257 0.42 -13.78 7.94
CA SER A 257 -0.48 -13.46 9.07
C SER A 257 -1.69 -12.66 8.63
N ASP A 258 -1.58 -11.78 7.63
CA ASP A 258 -2.72 -11.03 7.10
C ASP A 258 -3.80 -11.94 6.50
N PHE A 259 -3.38 -13.03 5.83
CA PHE A 259 -4.30 -14.05 5.33
C PHE A 259 -5.03 -14.75 6.48
N HIS A 260 -4.29 -15.22 7.49
CA HIS A 260 -4.89 -15.85 8.67
C HIS A 260 -5.80 -14.90 9.44
N PHE A 261 -5.46 -13.62 9.53
CA PHE A 261 -6.27 -12.63 10.21
C PHE A 261 -7.58 -12.36 9.46
N ALA A 262 -7.51 -12.12 8.14
CA ALA A 262 -8.69 -11.95 7.30
C ALA A 262 -9.59 -13.19 7.32
N LYS A 263 -8.98 -14.39 7.30
CA LYS A 263 -9.67 -15.68 7.43
C LYS A 263 -10.42 -15.80 8.76
N GLY A 264 -9.79 -15.43 9.88
CA GLY A 264 -10.42 -15.45 11.20
C GLY A 264 -11.62 -14.50 11.30
N LEU A 265 -11.48 -13.28 10.77
CA LEU A 265 -12.59 -12.32 10.70
C LEU A 265 -13.72 -12.81 9.79
N TYR A 266 -13.39 -13.43 8.66
CA TYR A 266 -14.41 -14.02 7.78
C TYR A 266 -15.19 -15.12 8.49
N TYR A 267 -14.53 -16.05 9.18
CA TYR A 267 -15.22 -17.11 9.92
C TYR A 267 -16.10 -16.58 11.05
N LEU A 268 -15.68 -15.51 11.72
CA LEU A 268 -16.50 -14.83 12.73
C LEU A 268 -17.83 -14.35 12.11
N ASP A 269 -17.75 -13.54 11.06
CA ASP A 269 -18.93 -13.00 10.38
C ASP A 269 -19.77 -14.11 9.72
N TYR A 270 -19.12 -15.12 9.14
CA TYR A 270 -19.79 -16.27 8.53
C TYR A 270 -20.61 -17.06 9.56
N CYS A 271 -20.07 -17.31 10.76
CA CYS A 271 -20.81 -18.01 11.81
C CYS A 271 -21.98 -17.18 12.36
N LEU A 272 -21.88 -15.86 12.33
CA LEU A 272 -22.97 -14.95 12.71
C LEU A 272 -24.09 -14.95 11.68
N VAL A 273 -23.77 -14.98 10.39
CA VAL A 273 -24.73 -14.95 9.28
C VAL A 273 -25.35 -16.34 9.04
N PHE A 274 -24.55 -17.40 9.06
CA PHE A 274 -24.94 -18.78 8.74
C PHE A 274 -24.90 -19.67 9.97
N SER A 275 -25.73 -19.35 10.97
CA SER A 275 -25.75 -20.01 12.29
C SER A 275 -25.90 -21.54 12.25
N ASP A 276 -26.64 -22.07 11.29
CA ASP A 276 -26.85 -23.49 11.02
C ASP A 276 -25.58 -24.21 10.52
N LYS A 277 -24.63 -23.47 9.95
CA LYS A 277 -23.32 -23.97 9.51
C LYS A 277 -22.18 -23.66 10.51
N ALA A 278 -22.45 -22.82 11.53
CA ALA A 278 -21.42 -22.31 12.44
C ALA A 278 -20.61 -23.40 13.13
N VAL A 279 -21.23 -24.54 13.46
CA VAL A 279 -20.55 -25.68 14.12
C VAL A 279 -19.32 -26.18 13.35
N ASN A 280 -19.30 -26.04 12.02
CA ASN A 280 -18.21 -26.48 11.17
C ASN A 280 -17.02 -25.50 11.14
N TYR A 281 -17.25 -24.25 11.54
CA TYR A 281 -16.29 -23.15 11.35
C TYR A 281 -15.91 -22.44 12.65
N ILE A 282 -16.62 -22.66 13.75
CA ILE A 282 -16.38 -21.96 15.02
C ILE A 282 -14.96 -22.19 15.56
N GLN A 283 -14.43 -23.42 15.48
CA GLN A 283 -13.05 -23.72 15.88
C GLN A 283 -12.02 -23.05 14.96
N LYS A 284 -12.35 -22.86 13.68
CA LYS A 284 -11.45 -22.23 12.71
C LYS A 284 -11.22 -20.75 13.00
N ILE A 285 -12.11 -20.09 13.77
CA ILE A 285 -11.92 -18.72 14.26
C ILE A 285 -10.68 -18.68 15.17
N GLU A 286 -10.67 -19.53 16.19
CA GLU A 286 -9.58 -19.64 17.17
C GLU A 286 -8.26 -20.04 16.48
N ASP A 287 -8.29 -21.08 15.65
CA ASP A 287 -7.10 -21.57 14.94
C ASP A 287 -6.46 -20.49 14.07
N SER A 288 -7.28 -19.66 13.40
CA SER A 288 -6.79 -18.59 12.54
C SER A 288 -6.03 -17.54 13.33
N PHE A 289 -6.60 -17.03 14.42
CA PHE A 289 -5.94 -16.02 15.24
C PHE A 289 -4.74 -16.56 16.04
N LEU A 290 -4.78 -17.81 16.49
CA LEU A 290 -3.62 -18.45 17.11
C LEU A 290 -2.47 -18.62 16.11
N THR A 291 -2.78 -18.91 14.84
CA THR A 291 -1.76 -18.99 13.79
C THR A 291 -1.11 -17.64 13.55
N CYS A 292 -1.88 -16.55 13.51
CA CYS A 292 -1.34 -15.19 13.43
C CYS A 292 -0.30 -14.92 14.54
N LEU A 293 -0.66 -15.21 15.81
CA LEU A 293 0.22 -15.01 16.96
C LEU A 293 1.48 -15.88 16.93
N ARG A 294 1.39 -17.08 16.33
CA ARG A 294 2.54 -17.98 16.17
C ARG A 294 3.56 -17.45 15.16
N LEU A 295 3.10 -16.80 14.10
CA LEU A 295 3.95 -16.23 13.05
C LEU A 295 4.75 -14.99 13.55
N ASN A 296 4.16 -14.19 14.44
CA ASN A 296 4.81 -13.12 15.21
C ASN A 296 5.80 -12.26 14.39
N ASN A 297 5.39 -11.75 13.23
CA ASN A 297 6.21 -10.90 12.36
C ASN A 297 7.53 -11.51 11.82
N GLN A 298 7.69 -12.83 11.86
CA GLN A 298 8.94 -13.47 11.44
C GLN A 298 8.99 -13.81 9.95
N THR A 299 7.85 -13.81 9.26
CA THR A 299 7.71 -14.49 7.97
C THR A 299 7.43 -13.60 6.77
N HIS A 300 6.91 -12.37 6.97
CA HIS A 300 6.58 -11.41 5.90
C HIS A 300 6.41 -9.99 6.47
N ILE A 301 6.27 -9.01 5.58
CA ILE A 301 5.89 -7.63 5.93
C ILE A 301 4.36 -7.58 6.06
N GLU A 302 3.84 -7.16 7.21
CA GLU A 302 2.41 -6.98 7.42
C GLU A 302 1.87 -5.82 6.56
N TYR A 303 0.86 -6.09 5.73
CA TYR A 303 0.00 -5.08 5.10
C TYR A 303 -0.92 -4.43 6.13
N LEU A 304 -1.39 -5.22 7.11
CA LEU A 304 -2.17 -4.74 8.23
C LEU A 304 -1.32 -4.82 9.51
N GLN A 305 -0.78 -3.67 9.92
CA GLN A 305 0.02 -3.60 11.14
C GLN A 305 -0.71 -4.20 12.34
N GLY A 306 -0.04 -5.14 13.00
CA GLY A 306 -0.55 -5.84 14.16
C GLY A 306 -1.28 -7.13 13.85
N SER A 307 -1.36 -7.55 12.59
CA SER A 307 -2.07 -8.78 12.19
C SER A 307 -1.45 -10.06 12.74
N SER A 308 -0.20 -10.03 13.20
CA SER A 308 0.48 -11.12 13.91
C SER A 308 0.66 -10.88 15.41
N THR A 309 0.19 -9.74 15.95
CA THR A 309 0.39 -9.37 17.36
C THR A 309 -0.92 -8.95 18.03
N PHE A 310 -1.21 -7.65 18.10
CA PHE A 310 -2.26 -7.13 18.96
C PHE A 310 -3.68 -7.32 18.41
N LEU A 311 -3.86 -7.35 17.09
CA LEU A 311 -5.17 -7.55 16.46
C LEU A 311 -5.73 -8.97 16.67
N PRO A 312 -5.00 -10.07 16.36
CA PRO A 312 -5.49 -11.41 16.64
C PRO A 312 -5.63 -11.67 18.15
N ALA A 313 -4.74 -11.12 18.99
CA ALA A 313 -4.90 -11.19 20.44
C ALA A 313 -6.21 -10.53 20.90
N TYR A 314 -6.54 -9.32 20.42
CA TYR A 314 -7.80 -8.68 20.78
C TYR A 314 -9.01 -9.53 20.36
N ASN A 315 -8.99 -10.05 19.13
CA ASN A 315 -10.09 -10.86 18.61
C ASN A 315 -10.24 -12.21 19.33
N LEU A 316 -9.14 -12.84 19.78
CA LEU A 316 -9.21 -14.00 20.68
C LEU A 316 -9.83 -13.63 22.02
N GLY A 317 -9.50 -12.45 22.57
CA GLY A 317 -10.14 -11.91 23.76
C GLY A 317 -11.67 -11.84 23.61
N VAL A 318 -12.13 -11.25 22.50
CA VAL A 318 -13.57 -11.16 22.16
C VAL A 318 -14.19 -12.55 21.99
N TYR A 319 -13.54 -13.43 21.24
CA TYR A 319 -14.02 -14.80 21.01
C TYR A 319 -14.22 -15.55 22.33
N TYR A 320 -13.20 -15.59 23.19
CA TYR A 320 -13.30 -16.30 24.47
C TYR A 320 -14.27 -15.65 25.44
N GLU A 321 -14.42 -14.33 25.40
CA GLU A 321 -15.41 -13.64 26.21
C GLU A 321 -16.83 -14.08 25.85
N VAL A 322 -17.14 -14.10 24.55
CA VAL A 322 -18.45 -14.53 24.04
C VAL A 322 -18.70 -16.02 24.28
N THR A 323 -17.66 -16.86 24.21
CA THR A 323 -17.76 -18.30 24.53
C THR A 323 -17.64 -18.61 26.03
N SER A 324 -17.76 -17.60 26.90
CA SER A 324 -17.73 -17.75 28.37
C SER A 324 -16.43 -18.33 28.97
N ASN A 325 -15.29 -18.21 28.28
CA ASN A 325 -13.96 -18.54 28.80
C ASN A 325 -13.25 -17.27 29.30
N VAL A 326 -13.64 -16.82 30.49
CA VAL A 326 -13.20 -15.53 31.06
C VAL A 326 -11.68 -15.46 31.27
N GLU A 327 -11.06 -16.57 31.71
CA GLU A 327 -9.61 -16.62 31.95
C GLU A 327 -8.81 -16.37 30.67
N LYS A 328 -9.15 -17.08 29.58
CA LYS A 328 -8.51 -16.86 28.28
C LYS A 328 -8.83 -15.47 27.72
N ALA A 329 -10.07 -15.00 27.88
CA ALA A 329 -10.45 -13.67 27.42
C ALA A 329 -9.57 -12.59 28.04
N LEU A 330 -9.40 -12.61 29.37
CA LEU A 330 -8.54 -11.69 30.10
C LEU A 330 -7.08 -11.78 29.65
N TYR A 331 -6.55 -12.99 29.51
CA TYR A 331 -5.18 -13.20 29.02
C TYR A 331 -4.93 -12.53 27.66
N TYR A 332 -5.83 -12.73 26.71
CA TYR A 332 -5.66 -12.21 25.35
C TYR A 332 -5.89 -10.70 25.24
N TYR A 333 -6.83 -10.14 26.00
CA TYR A 333 -6.95 -8.69 26.12
C TYR A 333 -5.70 -8.06 26.74
N GLN A 334 -5.13 -8.65 27.79
CA GLN A 334 -3.86 -8.20 28.37
C GLN A 334 -2.71 -8.30 27.38
N LEU A 335 -2.64 -9.40 26.60
CA LEU A 335 -1.64 -9.57 25.56
C LEU A 335 -1.73 -8.46 24.50
N SER A 336 -2.94 -8.15 24.02
CA SER A 336 -3.17 -7.07 23.06
C SER A 336 -2.82 -5.69 23.63
N SER A 337 -3.20 -5.42 24.88
CA SER A 337 -2.92 -4.16 25.59
C SER A 337 -1.42 -3.91 25.81
N LYS A 338 -0.59 -4.95 25.95
CA LYS A 338 0.88 -4.79 26.04
C LYS A 338 1.51 -4.11 24.82
N TYR A 339 0.83 -4.14 23.68
CA TYR A 339 1.23 -3.46 22.45
C TYR A 339 0.62 -2.05 22.31
N GLY A 340 -0.09 -1.54 23.33
CA GLY A 340 -0.73 -0.22 23.31
C GLY A 340 -2.04 -0.17 22.51
N TYR A 341 -2.70 -1.32 22.32
CA TYR A 341 -3.97 -1.36 21.61
C TYR A 341 -5.12 -0.85 22.49
N CYS A 342 -5.56 0.38 22.23
CA CYS A 342 -6.51 1.13 23.07
C CYS A 342 -7.86 0.41 23.30
N LEU A 343 -8.36 -0.35 22.31
CA LEU A 343 -9.61 -1.10 22.49
C LEU A 343 -9.47 -2.22 23.52
N ALA A 344 -8.29 -2.86 23.61
CA ALA A 344 -8.02 -3.87 24.61
C ALA A 344 -7.97 -3.26 26.02
N GLU A 345 -7.29 -2.12 26.18
CA GLU A 345 -7.22 -1.37 27.45
C GLU A 345 -8.62 -1.00 27.95
N LYS A 346 -9.44 -0.38 27.09
CA LYS A 346 -10.82 0.00 27.40
C LYS A 346 -11.70 -1.21 27.75
N ARG A 347 -11.44 -2.37 27.14
CA ARG A 347 -12.21 -3.58 27.45
C ARG A 347 -11.82 -4.15 28.81
N LEU A 348 -10.52 -4.15 29.15
CA LEU A 348 -10.04 -4.57 30.47
C LEU A 348 -10.62 -3.72 31.59
N GLU A 349 -10.63 -2.39 31.46
CA GLU A 349 -11.21 -1.49 32.46
C GLU A 349 -12.67 -1.84 32.81
N LYS A 350 -13.45 -2.30 31.81
CA LYS A 350 -14.85 -2.71 32.00
C LYS A 350 -15.03 -4.10 32.61
N LEU A 351 -14.03 -4.98 32.51
CA LEU A 351 -14.08 -6.34 33.05
C LEU A 351 -13.62 -6.41 34.52
N PHE A 352 -12.92 -5.38 35.00
CA PHE A 352 -12.47 -5.25 36.38
C PHE A 352 -13.42 -4.39 37.26
N ILE A 353 -14.61 -4.06 36.76
CA ILE A 353 -15.74 -3.46 37.49
C ILE A 353 -16.84 -4.51 37.54
#